data_AF-A0A1M5MTH0-F1
#
_entry.id   AF-A0A1M5MTH0-F1
#
_cell.length_a   1.000
_cell.length_b   1.000
_cell.length_c   1.000
_cell.angle_alpha   90.00
_cell.angle_beta   90.00
_cell.angle_gamma   90.00
#
_symmetry.space_group_name_H-M   'P 1'
#
loop_
_entity.id
_entity.type
_entity.pdbx_description
1 polymer ?
#
loop_
_entity_poly.entity_id
_entity_poly.type
_entity_poly.pdbx_seq_one_letter_code
_entity_poly.pdbx_strand_id
1 'polypeptide(L)' 'MSLPDELYNVKFAEYFESMRKMYLLDDRFKTMCDDYCESIVNAEIYKKKFEKNFRQKLECENLAKELEEEILFYIVRNSS' A
#
# COMPACT_ATOMS: atom_id res chain seq x y z
N MET A 1 18.00 14.46 17.46
CA MET A 1 17.09 13.91 16.45
C MET A 1 17.75 14.03 15.09
N SER A 2 17.79 12.97 14.30
CA SER A 2 18.28 12.98 12.91
C SER A 2 17.12 13.21 11.93
N LEU A 3 17.44 13.62 10.70
CA LEU A 3 16.47 13.69 9.60
C LEU A 3 15.95 12.27 9.31
N PRO A 4 14.63 12.04 9.23
CA PRO A 4 14.03 10.76 8.88
C PRO A 4 14.56 10.17 7.57
N ASP A 5 14.64 8.83 7.50
CA ASP A 5 15.20 8.16 6.33
C ASP A 5 14.27 8.25 5.10
N GLU A 6 12.96 8.35 5.34
CA GLU A 6 11.92 8.51 4.32
C GLU A 6 12.11 9.80 3.50
N LEU A 7 12.84 10.79 4.04
CA LEU A 7 13.20 12.03 3.36
C LEU A 7 14.42 11.89 2.44
N TYR A 8 15.13 10.75 2.44
CA TYR A 8 16.19 10.47 1.47
C TYR A 8 15.64 10.16 0.08
N ASN A 9 14.93 11.14 -0.50
CA ASN A 9 14.43 11.14 -1.85
C ASN A 9 15.45 11.82 -2.77
N VAL A 10 15.67 11.27 -3.98
CA VAL A 10 16.60 11.84 -4.98
C VAL A 10 16.28 13.30 -5.29
N LYS A 11 15.01 13.71 -5.24
CA LYS A 11 14.58 15.10 -5.44
C LYS A 11 15.15 16.07 -4.41
N PHE A 12 15.54 15.57 -3.25
CA PHE A 12 16.05 16.35 -2.12
C PHE A 12 17.56 16.20 -1.93
N ALA A 13 18.24 15.41 -2.75
CA ALA A 13 19.63 15.01 -2.54
C ALA A 13 20.60 16.20 -2.36
N GLU A 14 20.45 17.23 -3.19
CA GLU A 14 21.28 18.44 -3.14
C GLU A 14 20.94 19.36 -1.95
N TYR A 15 19.83 19.11 -1.26
CA TYR A 15 19.29 19.97 -0.19
C TYR A 15 19.40 19.35 1.20
N PHE A 16 19.93 18.13 1.37
CA PHE A 16 19.91 17.43 2.66
C PHE A 16 20.55 18.19 3.81
N GLU A 17 21.65 18.93 3.59
CA GLU A 17 22.26 19.74 4.65
C GLU A 17 21.33 20.88 5.10
N SER A 18 20.70 21.56 4.15
CA SER A 18 19.73 22.62 4.43
C SER A 18 18.50 22.07 5.13
N MET A 19 17.98 20.92 4.67
CA MET A 19 16.85 20.24 5.29
C MET A 19 17.17 19.81 6.72
N ARG A 20 18.36 19.27 6.99
CA ARG A 20 18.78 18.90 8.36
C ARG A 20 18.75 20.11 9.30
N LYS A 21 19.20 21.27 8.84
CA LYS A 21 19.18 22.51 9.63
C LYS A 21 17.74 22.98 9.85
N MET A 22 16.93 23.05 8.80
CA MET A 22 15.54 23.50 8.88
C MET A 22 14.69 22.57 9.75
N TYR A 23 14.87 21.27 9.64
CA TYR A 23 14.15 20.26 10.44
C TYR A 23 14.41 20.40 11.95
N LEU A 24 15.57 20.94 12.34
CA LEU A 24 15.91 21.17 13.75
C LEU A 24 15.47 22.53 14.28
N LEU A 25 15.28 23.52 13.41
CA LEU A 25 15.14 24.93 13.79
C LEU A 25 13.77 25.53 13.43
N ASP A 26 13.04 24.91 12.51
CA ASP A 26 11.75 25.38 12.01
C ASP A 26 10.68 24.31 12.24
N ASP A 27 9.82 24.55 13.23
CA ASP A 27 8.74 23.64 13.60
C ASP A 27 7.75 23.40 12.45
N ARG A 28 7.48 24.42 11.63
CA ARG A 28 6.58 24.27 10.49
C ARG A 28 7.20 23.39 9.41
N PHE A 29 8.48 23.57 9.14
CA PHE A 29 9.22 22.70 8.22
C PHE A 29 9.26 21.26 8.74
N LYS A 30 9.49 21.10 10.04
CA LYS A 30 9.47 19.79 10.69
C LYS A 30 8.11 19.10 10.55
N THR A 31 7.00 19.76 10.89
CA THR A 31 5.64 19.20 10.70
C THR A 31 5.41 18.75 9.26
N MET A 32 5.82 19.56 8.28
CA MET A 32 5.68 19.20 6.87
C MET A 32 6.48 17.94 6.49
N CYS A 33 7.68 17.79 7.04
CA CYS A 33 8.50 16.60 6.84
C CYS A 33 7.88 15.38 7.52
N ASP A 34 7.38 15.52 8.74
CA ASP A 34 6.72 14.45 9.50
C ASP A 34 5.45 13.97 8.77
N ASP A 35 4.61 14.89 8.31
CA ASP A 35 3.40 14.61 7.52
C ASP A 35 3.75 13.88 6.21
N TYR A 36 4.83 14.30 5.53
CA TYR A 36 5.32 13.63 4.33
C TYR A 36 5.75 12.19 4.63
N CYS A 37 6.55 11.97 5.68
CA CYS A 37 7.00 10.65 6.09
C CYS A 37 5.81 9.74 6.42
N GLU A 38 4.85 10.25 7.20
CA GLU A 38 3.63 9.53 7.54
C GLU A 38 2.84 9.15 6.28
N SER A 39 2.70 10.07 5.32
CA SER A 39 2.02 9.79 4.05
C SER A 39 2.69 8.68 3.25
N ILE A 40 4.02 8.61 3.23
CA ILE A 40 4.76 7.54 2.53
C ILE A 40 4.51 6.19 3.20
N VAL A 41 4.60 6.12 4.53
CA VAL A 41 4.33 4.89 5.29
C VAL A 41 2.89 4.43 5.09
N ASN A 42 1.93 5.35 5.15
CA ASN A 42 0.52 5.05 4.94
C ASN A 42 0.25 4.55 3.51
N ALA A 43 0.88 5.13 2.49
CA ALA A 43 0.76 4.66 1.12
C ALA A 43 1.20 3.19 0.96
N GLU A 44 2.31 2.79 1.57
CA GLU A 44 2.77 1.40 1.56
C GLU A 44 1.83 0.46 2.32
N ILE A 45 1.24 0.90 3.43
CA ILE A 45 0.22 0.13 4.16
C ILE A 45 -1.01 -0.08 3.28
N TYR A 46 -1.49 0.96 2.61
CA TYR A 46 -2.67 0.85 1.73
C TYR A 46 -2.40 -0.03 0.51
N LYS A 47 -1.20 0.04 -0.07
CA LYS A 47 -0.79 -0.85 -1.16
C LYS A 47 -0.85 -2.32 -0.75
N LYS A 48 -0.29 -2.67 0.41
CA LYS A 48 -0.35 -4.05 0.95
C LYS A 48 -1.79 -4.51 1.19
N LYS A 49 -2.65 -3.63 1.72
CA LYS A 49 -4.08 -3.94 1.90
C LYS A 49 -4.77 -4.19 0.57
N PHE A 50 -4.49 -3.36 -0.44
CA PHE A 50 -5.03 -3.51 -1.78
C PHE A 50 -4.63 -4.85 -2.42
N GLU A 51 -3.34 -5.19 -2.38
CA GLU A 51 -2.83 -6.46 -2.91
C GLU A 51 -3.47 -7.68 -2.24
N LYS A 52 -3.67 -7.63 -0.92
CA LYS A 52 -4.37 -8.68 -0.17
C LYS A 52 -5.83 -8.82 -0.64
N ASN A 53 -6.56 -7.71 -0.71
CA ASN A 53 -7.97 -7.73 -1.13
C ASN A 53 -8.12 -8.20 -2.57
N PHE A 54 -7.20 -7.81 -3.44
CA PHE A 54 -7.17 -8.26 -4.84
C PHE A 54 -7.01 -9.78 -4.93
N ARG A 55 -6.09 -10.36 -4.14
CA ARG A 55 -5.91 -11.82 -4.08
C ARG A 55 -7.17 -12.53 -3.60
N GLN A 56 -7.77 -12.06 -2.50
CA GLN A 56 -8.99 -12.65 -1.96
C GLN A 56 -10.15 -12.60 -2.96
N LYS A 57 -10.28 -11.48 -3.68
CA LYS A 57 -11.27 -11.36 -4.76
C LYS A 57 -11.05 -12.42 -5.84
N LEU A 58 -9.81 -12.59 -6.30
CA LEU A 58 -9.48 -13.58 -7.32
C LEU A 58 -9.76 -15.02 -6.85
N GLU A 59 -9.44 -15.33 -5.60
CA GLU A 59 -9.73 -16.63 -4.98
C GLU A 59 -11.25 -16.90 -4.95
N CYS A 60 -12.06 -15.93 -4.55
CA CYS A 60 -13.52 -16.05 -4.56
C CYS A 60 -14.07 -16.20 -5.98
N GLU A 61 -13.57 -15.44 -6.95
CA GLU A 61 -13.99 -15.53 -8.35
C GLU A 61 -13.66 -16.89 -8.98
N ASN A 62 -12.50 -17.48 -8.64
CA ASN A 62 -12.14 -18.81 -9.11
C ASN A 62 -13.01 -19.89 -8.47
N LEU A 63 -13.20 -19.84 -7.14
CA LEU A 63 -14.06 -20.78 -6.43
C LEU A 63 -15.50 -20.74 -6.96
N ALA A 64 -16.02 -19.54 -7.26
CA ALA A 64 -17.36 -19.41 -7.84
C ALA A 64 -17.48 -20.16 -9.17
N LYS A 65 -16.48 -20.06 -10.05
CA LYS A 65 -16.48 -20.79 -11.34
C LYS A 65 -16.39 -22.30 -11.16
N GLU A 66 -15.53 -22.77 -10.26
CA GLU A 66 -15.42 -24.20 -9.94
C GLU A 66 -16.76 -24.74 -9.42
N LEU A 67 -17.42 -24.01 -8.52
CA LEU A 67 -18.73 -24.39 -8.01
C LEU A 67 -19.83 -24.34 -9.09
N GLU A 68 -19.80 -23.37 -10.00
CA GLU A 68 -20.72 -23.32 -11.14
C GLU A 68 -20.59 -24.58 -12.01
N GLU A 69 -19.36 -25.03 -12.29
CA GLU A 69 -19.11 -26.28 -13.00
C GLU A 69 -19.63 -27.50 -12.22
N GLU A 70 -19.37 -27.60 -10.92
CA GLU A 70 -19.88 -28.68 -10.06
C GLU A 70 -21.41 -28.73 -10.03
N ILE A 71 -22.07 -27.57 -9.94
CA ILE A 71 -23.53 -27.45 -9.99
C ILE A 71 -24.06 -27.98 -11.32
N LEU A 72 -23.44 -27.59 -12.44
CA LEU A 72 -23.82 -28.08 -13.76
C LEU A 72 -23.64 -29.61 -13.89
N PHE A 73 -22.52 -30.14 -13.42
CA PHE A 73 -22.29 -31.59 -13.37
C PHE A 73 -23.34 -32.33 -12.55
N TYR A 74 -23.70 -31.77 -11.39
CA TYR A 74 -24.72 -32.35 -10.52
C TYR A 74 -26.09 -32.39 -11.21
N ILE A 75 -26.49 -31.30 -11.87
CA ILE A 75 -27.75 -31.24 -12.62
C ILE A 75 -27.76 -32.33 -13.70
N VAL A 76 -26.76 -32.36 -14.59
CA VAL A 76 -26.70 -33.33 -15.70
C VAL A 76 -26.78 -34.78 -15.22
N ARG A 77 -26.09 -35.09 -14.11
CA ARG A 77 -26.07 -36.43 -13.52
C ARG A 77 -27.41 -36.88 -12.94
N ASN A 78 -28.21 -35.94 -12.41
CA ASN A 78 -29.47 -36.25 -11.74
C ASN A 78 -30.71 -35.93 -12.61
N SER A 79 -30.54 -35.26 -13.74
CA SER A 79 -31.59 -34.99 -14.72
C SER A 79 -31.65 -36.02 -15.85
N SER A 80 -30.82 -37.06 -15.79
CA SER A 80 -30.76 -38.17 -16.75
C SER A 80 -31.43 -39.43 -16.21
#